data_AF-A0A024FKY1-F1
#
_entry.id   AF-A0A024FKY1-F1
#
_cell.length_a   1.000
_cell.length_b   1.000
_cell.length_c   1.000
_cell.angle_alpha   90.00
_cell.angle_beta   90.00
_cell.angle_gamma   90.00
#
_symmetry.space_group_name_H-M   'P 1'
#
loop_
_entity.id
_entity.type
_entity.pdbx_description
1 polymer ?
#
loop_
_entity_poly.entity_id
_entity_poly.type
_entity_poly.pdbx_seq_one_letter_code
_entity_poly.pdbx_strand_id
1 'polypeptide(L)'
;MKKHFFLSVLLGFLIISCSKDDDTSPNNPLVDIEILGEWDISARGVNNISSLEVICCHTLSFYEDADNRDFKGTYVSNDSGFITSGSFIIDNNIISYTTDLDNTYMLEFSIENNVLEVWSIDEDNGDRNWSQYLRVIE
;
A
#
# COMPACT_ATOMS: atom_id res chain seq x y z
N MET A 1 29.29 -10.99 -69.82
CA MET A 1 30.61 -10.35 -69.64
C MET A 1 30.40 -8.96 -69.01
N LYS A 2 31.19 -8.64 -67.96
CA LYS A 2 31.32 -7.37 -67.21
C LYS A 2 30.08 -6.97 -66.36
N LYS A 3 30.01 -7.24 -65.04
CA LYS A 3 30.74 -6.67 -63.87
C LYS A 3 30.71 -5.14 -63.81
N HIS A 4 30.01 -4.58 -62.81
CA HIS A 4 30.49 -3.75 -61.68
C HIS A 4 29.27 -2.98 -61.10
N PHE A 5 28.84 -3.15 -59.84
CA PHE A 5 29.47 -2.99 -58.51
C PHE A 5 29.10 -1.63 -57.87
N PHE A 6 28.22 -1.72 -56.87
CA PHE A 6 28.10 -0.92 -55.63
C PHE A 6 28.21 0.63 -55.64
N LEU A 7 27.17 1.28 -55.11
CA LEU A 7 27.21 2.31 -54.05
C LEU A 7 25.75 2.57 -53.63
N SER A 8 25.21 1.98 -52.55
CA SER A 8 25.36 2.47 -51.16
C SER A 8 25.42 3.99 -51.07
N VAL A 9 24.36 4.62 -50.57
CA VAL A 9 24.31 5.81 -49.69
C VAL A 9 22.90 6.40 -49.85
N LEU A 10 21.99 5.94 -49.01
CA LEU A 10 21.06 6.84 -48.35
C LEU A 10 21.08 6.50 -46.86
N LEU A 11 22.29 6.74 -46.32
CA LEU A 11 22.54 6.98 -44.92
C LEU A 11 21.82 8.28 -44.55
N GLY A 12 21.06 8.23 -43.45
CA GLY A 12 20.78 9.42 -42.66
C GLY A 12 19.52 10.17 -43.06
N PHE A 13 18.36 9.64 -42.67
CA PHE A 13 17.34 10.52 -42.11
C PHE A 13 16.97 10.00 -40.71
N LEU A 14 17.61 10.66 -39.73
CA LEU A 14 17.01 11.08 -38.46
C LEU A 14 16.46 9.90 -37.63
N ILE A 15 17.25 9.32 -36.73
CA ILE A 15 17.30 9.75 -35.32
C ILE A 15 16.14 10.69 -34.92
N ILE A 16 14.91 10.21 -35.06
CA ILE A 16 13.80 10.75 -34.28
C ILE A 16 14.04 10.26 -32.86
N SER A 17 14.72 11.14 -32.12
CA SER A 17 14.56 11.40 -30.69
C SER A 17 13.60 10.43 -30.01
N CYS A 18 14.15 9.35 -29.45
CA CYS A 18 13.56 8.83 -28.24
C CYS A 18 13.91 9.88 -27.18
N SER A 19 13.04 10.89 -27.04
CA SER A 19 13.05 11.78 -25.90
C SER A 19 13.03 10.85 -24.70
N LYS A 20 14.15 10.78 -23.96
CA LYS A 20 14.11 10.35 -22.58
C LYS A 20 13.44 11.49 -21.80
N ASP A 21 12.15 11.66 -22.06
CA ASP A 21 11.24 12.38 -21.19
C ASP A 21 10.52 11.29 -20.38
N ASP A 22 11.30 10.52 -19.61
CA ASP A 22 10.73 9.88 -18.44
C ASP A 22 11.12 10.76 -17.27
N ASP A 23 10.41 11.88 -17.20
CA ASP A 23 10.23 12.71 -16.02
C ASP A 23 9.35 11.94 -15.00
N THR A 24 9.61 10.65 -14.80
CA THR A 24 9.04 9.84 -13.73
C THR A 24 9.91 10.09 -12.52
N SER A 25 9.57 11.14 -11.75
CA SER A 25 9.79 11.07 -10.32
C SER A 25 9.35 9.68 -9.88
N PRO A 26 10.16 8.89 -9.14
CA PRO A 26 9.74 7.57 -8.72
C PRO A 26 8.45 7.76 -7.93
N ASN A 27 7.33 7.28 -8.48
CA ASN A 27 6.04 7.34 -7.83
C ASN A 27 6.17 6.61 -6.50
N ASN A 28 5.63 7.21 -5.44
CA ASN A 28 5.56 6.51 -4.18
C ASN A 28 4.45 5.46 -4.27
N PRO A 29 4.78 4.16 -4.24
CA PRO A 29 3.77 3.12 -4.37
C PRO A 29 2.75 3.13 -3.22
N LEU A 30 3.10 3.66 -2.03
CA LEU A 30 2.18 3.81 -0.91
C LEU A 30 1.14 4.93 -1.14
N VAL A 31 1.51 5.95 -1.90
CA VAL A 31 0.56 6.99 -2.38
C VAL A 31 -0.36 6.38 -3.43
N ASP A 32 0.18 5.57 -4.35
CA ASP A 32 -0.59 4.97 -5.46
C ASP A 32 -1.67 3.99 -4.98
N ILE A 33 -1.43 3.26 -3.88
CA ILE A 33 -2.46 2.40 -3.25
C ILE A 33 -3.31 3.13 -2.21
N GLU A 34 -3.08 4.44 -2.03
CA GLU A 34 -3.79 5.30 -1.12
C GLU A 34 -3.75 4.86 0.36
N ILE A 35 -2.73 4.13 0.86
CA ILE A 35 -2.76 3.68 2.26
C ILE A 35 -2.39 4.77 3.27
N LEU A 36 -1.60 5.75 2.85
CA LEU A 36 -1.06 6.80 3.71
C LEU A 36 -2.15 7.68 4.31
N GLY A 37 -1.89 8.21 5.50
CA GLY A 37 -2.81 9.10 6.24
C GLY A 37 -3.44 8.44 7.45
N GLU A 38 -4.42 9.13 8.04
CA GLU A 38 -5.13 8.71 9.24
C GLU A 38 -6.48 8.08 8.89
N TRP A 39 -6.85 7.05 9.65
CA TRP A 39 -8.02 6.22 9.46
C TRP A 39 -8.73 6.00 10.79
N ASP A 40 -10.04 6.26 10.83
CA ASP A 40 -10.89 6.07 12.00
C ASP A 40 -11.71 4.80 11.86
N ILE A 41 -11.73 3.96 12.90
CA ILE A 41 -12.57 2.76 12.87
C ILE A 41 -14.05 3.12 12.71
N SER A 42 -14.75 2.36 11.86
CA SER A 42 -16.17 2.56 11.59
C SER A 42 -17.00 1.31 11.85
N ALA A 43 -16.42 0.14 11.62
CA ALA A 43 -17.06 -1.14 11.87
C ALA A 43 -16.01 -2.23 12.12
N ARG A 44 -16.41 -3.29 12.82
CA ARG A 44 -15.66 -4.53 12.94
C ARG A 44 -16.60 -5.70 13.14
N GLY A 45 -16.12 -6.91 12.92
CA GLY A 45 -16.92 -8.10 13.10
C GLY A 45 -16.16 -9.39 12.88
N VAL A 46 -16.91 -10.48 12.93
CA VAL A 46 -16.40 -11.85 12.83
C VAL A 46 -17.27 -12.64 11.86
N ASN A 47 -16.67 -13.40 10.95
CA ASN A 47 -17.37 -14.25 9.97
C ASN A 47 -18.47 -13.49 9.19
N ASN A 48 -18.17 -12.27 8.76
CA ASN A 48 -19.08 -11.32 8.09
C ASN A 48 -20.28 -10.84 8.93
N ILE A 49 -20.27 -11.10 10.24
CA ILE A 49 -21.27 -10.59 11.19
C ILE A 49 -20.67 -9.37 11.88
N SER A 50 -21.34 -8.22 11.75
CA SER A 50 -20.93 -6.99 12.44
C SER A 50 -21.09 -7.11 13.96
N SER A 51 -20.11 -6.59 14.69
CA SER A 51 -20.19 -6.42 16.15
C SER A 51 -21.28 -5.41 16.51
N LEU A 52 -21.96 -5.63 17.64
CA LEU A 52 -22.92 -4.70 18.23
C LEU A 52 -22.27 -3.73 19.23
N GLU A 53 -20.95 -3.80 19.38
CA GLU A 53 -20.21 -2.92 20.27
C GLU A 53 -20.28 -1.47 19.79
N VAL A 54 -20.25 -0.53 20.75
CA VAL A 54 -20.04 0.88 20.42
C VAL A 54 -18.57 1.02 20.04
N ILE A 55 -18.34 1.03 18.73
CA ILE A 55 -17.02 1.20 18.15
C ILE A 55 -16.72 2.70 18.15
N CYS A 56 -15.70 3.07 18.90
CA CYS A 56 -15.12 4.40 18.82
C CYS A 56 -13.64 4.31 19.11
N CYS A 57 -12.95 5.40 18.79
CA CYS A 57 -11.71 5.73 19.47
C CYS A 57 -10.55 4.79 19.14
N HIS A 58 -10.65 4.07 18.02
CA HIS A 58 -9.53 3.38 17.40
C HIS A 58 -9.11 4.12 16.13
N THR A 59 -7.90 4.64 16.14
CA THR A 59 -7.28 5.28 14.97
C THR A 59 -6.08 4.48 14.48
N LEU A 60 -5.85 4.52 13.17
CA LEU A 60 -4.71 3.92 12.50
C LEU A 60 -4.12 4.93 11.54
N SER A 61 -2.83 5.23 11.68
CA SER A 61 -2.14 6.20 10.83
C SER A 61 -0.94 5.55 10.17
N PHE A 62 -0.81 5.73 8.86
CA PHE A 62 0.31 5.22 8.06
C PHE A 62 1.15 6.37 7.51
N TYR A 63 2.47 6.21 7.61
CA TYR A 63 3.46 7.19 7.18
C TYR A 63 4.53 6.53 6.32
N GLU A 64 5.05 7.28 5.35
CA GLU A 64 6.23 6.90 4.58
C GLU A 64 7.45 6.78 5.50
N ASP A 65 8.41 5.92 5.13
CA ASP A 65 9.74 5.94 5.74
C ASP A 65 10.72 6.83 4.94
N ALA A 66 12.03 6.61 5.10
CA ALA A 66 13.05 7.39 4.40
C ALA A 66 13.21 7.04 2.90
N ASP A 67 12.75 5.87 2.43
CA ASP A 67 12.79 5.46 1.02
C ASP A 67 11.38 5.34 0.46
N ASN A 68 10.85 6.46 -0.05
CA ASN A 68 9.51 6.57 -0.62
C ASN A 68 9.30 5.79 -1.95
N ARG A 69 10.18 4.85 -2.29
CA ARG A 69 10.14 4.06 -3.54
C ARG A 69 9.88 2.59 -3.28
N ASP A 70 9.60 2.22 -2.04
CA ASP A 70 9.23 0.88 -1.65
C ASP A 70 7.86 0.86 -0.96
N PHE A 71 7.38 -0.34 -0.70
CA PHE A 71 6.10 -0.59 -0.03
C PHE A 71 6.26 -0.64 1.50
N LYS A 72 7.19 0.14 2.08
CA LYS A 72 7.46 0.15 3.51
C LYS A 72 7.21 1.51 4.13
N GLY A 73 6.80 1.47 5.39
CA GLY A 73 6.54 2.68 6.15
C GLY A 73 6.46 2.40 7.63
N THR A 74 5.96 3.39 8.37
CA THR A 74 5.68 3.29 9.79
C THR A 74 4.21 3.48 10.05
N TYR A 75 3.72 2.92 11.16
CA TYR A 75 2.33 3.08 11.56
C TYR A 75 2.24 3.44 13.04
N VAL A 76 1.13 4.08 13.38
CA VAL A 76 0.68 4.30 14.75
C VAL A 76 -0.77 3.86 14.84
N SER A 77 -1.07 2.98 15.77
CA SER A 77 -2.42 2.55 16.11
C SER A 77 -2.72 3.01 17.54
N ASN A 78 -3.86 3.64 17.75
CA ASN A 78 -4.34 4.02 19.07
C ASN A 78 -5.70 3.39 19.29
N ASP A 79 -5.78 2.33 20.09
CA ASP A 79 -7.05 1.75 20.51
C ASP A 79 -7.36 2.20 21.94
N SER A 80 -8.31 3.12 22.09
CA SER A 80 -8.82 3.51 23.42
C SER A 80 -7.73 4.03 24.38
N GLY A 81 -6.69 4.67 23.85
CA GLY A 81 -5.54 5.19 24.59
C GLY A 81 -4.33 4.24 24.66
N PHE A 82 -4.47 2.99 24.21
CA PHE A 82 -3.37 2.06 24.05
C PHE A 82 -2.69 2.30 22.69
N ILE A 83 -1.53 2.93 22.74
CA ILE A 83 -0.75 3.26 21.54
C ILE A 83 0.21 2.13 21.23
N THR A 84 0.13 1.62 20.00
CA THR A 84 1.09 0.69 19.40
C THR A 84 1.67 1.34 18.16
N SER A 85 2.98 1.22 17.98
CA SER A 85 3.70 1.73 16.81
C SER A 85 4.64 0.67 16.26
N GLY A 86 5.08 0.89 15.03
CA GLY A 86 6.09 0.07 14.40
C GLY A 86 6.26 0.35 12.92
N SER A 87 6.75 -0.65 12.22
CA SER A 87 6.92 -0.63 10.77
C SER A 87 5.88 -1.50 10.08
N PHE A 88 5.61 -1.23 8.81
CA PHE A 88 4.81 -2.09 7.97
C PHE A 88 5.46 -2.32 6.61
N ILE A 89 5.14 -3.45 5.98
CA ILE A 89 5.50 -3.78 4.60
C ILE A 89 4.25 -4.27 3.88
N ILE A 90 4.05 -3.85 2.64
CA ILE A 90 2.96 -4.34 1.79
C ILE A 90 3.50 -5.26 0.70
N ASP A 91 2.88 -6.43 0.57
CA ASP A 91 3.09 -7.36 -0.54
C ASP A 91 1.76 -8.04 -0.91
N ASN A 92 1.38 -8.01 -2.19
CA ASN A 92 0.18 -8.69 -2.72
C ASN A 92 -1.11 -8.52 -1.86
N ASN A 93 -1.48 -7.29 -1.52
CA ASN A 93 -2.63 -6.96 -0.66
C ASN A 93 -2.56 -7.51 0.77
N ILE A 94 -1.36 -7.79 1.27
CA ILE A 94 -1.10 -8.14 2.66
C ILE A 94 -0.29 -7.00 3.29
N ILE A 95 -0.76 -6.50 4.45
CA ILE A 95 0.01 -5.63 5.33
C ILE A 95 0.68 -6.52 6.37
N SER A 96 2.00 -6.53 6.40
CA SER A 96 2.79 -7.12 7.48
C SER A 96 3.21 -6.03 8.45
N TYR A 97 2.61 -5.98 9.64
CA TYR A 97 2.99 -5.07 10.72
C TYR A 97 4.08 -5.71 11.56
N THR A 98 5.13 -4.97 11.89
CA THR A 98 6.10 -5.33 12.93
C THR A 98 6.10 -4.24 13.98
N THR A 99 5.63 -4.58 15.18
CA THR A 99 5.63 -3.66 16.34
C THR A 99 7.06 -3.32 16.76
N ASP A 100 7.23 -2.22 17.51
CA ASP A 100 8.52 -1.87 18.13
C ASP A 100 9.05 -2.92 19.15
N LEU A 101 8.23 -3.93 19.48
CA LEU A 101 8.59 -5.08 20.30
C LEU A 101 8.90 -6.34 19.47
N ASP A 102 9.11 -6.18 18.16
CA ASP A 102 9.43 -7.24 17.20
C ASP A 102 8.35 -8.34 17.02
N ASN A 103 7.11 -8.09 17.46
CA ASN A 103 5.97 -8.93 17.11
C ASN A 103 5.48 -8.59 15.71
N THR A 104 5.26 -9.61 14.88
CA THR A 104 4.77 -9.46 13.51
C THR A 104 3.36 -10.01 13.33
N TYR A 105 2.51 -9.26 12.62
CA TYR A 105 1.13 -9.62 12.31
C TYR A 105 0.88 -9.39 10.82
N MET A 106 0.07 -10.26 10.19
CA MET A 106 -0.31 -10.13 8.78
C MET A 106 -1.81 -9.94 8.67
N LEU A 107 -2.21 -8.92 7.92
CA LEU A 107 -3.61 -8.66 7.57
C LEU A 107 -3.74 -8.61 6.05
N GLU A 108 -4.78 -9.24 5.49
CA GLU A 108 -5.22 -8.92 4.14
C GLU A 108 -5.91 -7.55 4.17
N PHE A 109 -5.82 -6.78 3.09
CA PHE A 109 -6.49 -5.49 3.01
C PHE A 109 -7.03 -5.15 1.62
N SER A 110 -8.00 -4.23 1.62
CA SER A 110 -8.47 -3.53 0.42
C SER A 110 -8.77 -2.07 0.78
N ILE A 111 -8.59 -1.19 -0.20
CA ILE A 111 -8.97 0.23 -0.07
C ILE A 111 -9.91 0.57 -1.22
N GLU A 112 -11.13 0.99 -0.89
CA GLU A 112 -12.12 1.42 -1.86
C GLU A 112 -12.88 2.63 -1.32
N ASN A 113 -12.99 3.72 -2.11
CA ASN A 113 -13.80 4.89 -1.77
C ASN A 113 -13.56 5.46 -0.35
N ASN A 114 -12.29 5.62 0.05
CA ASN A 114 -11.88 6.07 1.39
C ASN A 114 -12.25 5.11 2.54
N VAL A 115 -12.51 3.85 2.24
CA VAL A 115 -12.69 2.78 3.22
C VAL A 115 -11.49 1.83 3.14
N LEU A 116 -10.74 1.72 4.22
CA LEU A 116 -9.75 0.67 4.42
C LEU A 116 -10.44 -0.50 5.12
N GLU A 117 -10.48 -1.65 4.47
CA GLU A 117 -10.94 -2.89 5.07
C GLU A 117 -9.75 -3.82 5.30
N VAL A 118 -9.66 -4.39 6.50
CA VAL A 118 -8.61 -5.33 6.87
C VAL A 118 -9.21 -6.63 7.40
N TRP A 119 -8.53 -7.74 7.13
CA TRP A 119 -8.98 -9.07 7.49
C TRP A 119 -7.85 -9.89 8.12
N SER A 120 -8.18 -10.71 9.11
CA SER A 120 -7.29 -11.74 9.65
C SER A 120 -8.04 -13.02 9.96
N ILE A 121 -7.30 -14.12 10.07
CA ILE A 121 -7.80 -15.41 10.53
C ILE A 121 -7.27 -15.61 11.95
N ASP A 122 -8.17 -15.89 12.88
CA ASP A 122 -7.82 -16.33 14.23
C ASP A 122 -7.29 -17.77 14.15
N GLU A 123 -6.04 -17.98 14.60
CA GLU A 123 -5.37 -19.27 14.51
C GLU A 123 -5.98 -20.34 15.44
N ASP A 124 -6.66 -19.93 16.52
CA ASP A 124 -7.19 -20.84 17.54
C ASP A 124 -8.53 -21.46 17.11
N ASN A 125 -9.38 -20.68 16.46
CA ASN A 125 -10.75 -21.09 16.10
C ASN A 125 -11.04 -21.04 14.59
N GLY A 126 -10.16 -20.44 13.78
CA GLY A 126 -10.32 -20.28 12.34
C GLY A 126 -11.31 -19.18 11.92
N ASP A 127 -11.79 -18.37 12.87
CA ASP A 127 -12.74 -17.30 12.59
C ASP A 127 -12.07 -16.17 11.80
N ARG A 128 -12.81 -15.60 10.85
CA ARG A 128 -12.35 -14.47 10.04
C ARG A 128 -12.75 -13.16 10.72
N ASN A 129 -11.78 -12.46 11.29
CA ASN A 129 -11.96 -11.14 11.86
C ASN A 129 -11.85 -10.07 10.76
N TRP A 130 -12.62 -9.01 10.90
CA TRP A 130 -12.61 -7.89 9.96
C TRP A 130 -12.84 -6.56 10.64
N SER A 131 -12.20 -5.52 10.11
CA SER A 131 -12.40 -4.14 10.53
C SER A 131 -12.43 -3.23 9.30
N GLN A 132 -13.27 -2.19 9.38
CA GLN A 132 -13.37 -1.13 8.38
C GLN A 132 -13.01 0.20 9.03
N TYR A 133 -12.16 0.96 8.34
CA TYR A 133 -11.74 2.28 8.74
C TYR A 133 -12.07 3.30 7.65
N LEU A 134 -12.52 4.48 8.06
CA LEU A 134 -12.78 5.60 7.18
C LEU A 134 -11.59 6.54 7.20
N ARG A 135 -11.17 6.99 6.03
CA ARG A 135 -10.11 8.01 5.94
C ARG A 135 -10.57 9.28 6.67
N VAL A 136 -9.71 9.82 7.52
CA VAL A 136 -9.89 11.14 8.11
C VAL A 136 -9.50 12.18 7.05
N ILE A 137 -10.46 13.00 6.65
CA ILE A 137 -10.25 14.11 5.71
C ILE A 137 -10.12 15.39 6.55
N GLU A 138 -8.94 15.99 6.53
CA GLU A 138 -8.71 17.34 7.11
C GLU A 138 -9.26 18.46 6.22
#